data_AF-A0A819SAR6-F1
#
_entry.id   AF-A0A819SAR6-F1
#
_cell.length_a   1.000
_cell.length_b   1.000
_cell.length_c   1.000
_cell.angle_alpha   90.00
_cell.angle_beta   90.00
_cell.angle_gamma   90.00
#
_symmetry.space_group_name_H-M   'P 1'
#
loop_
_entity.id
_entity.type
_entity.pdbx_description
1 polymer ?
#
loop_
_entity_poly.entity_id
_entity_poly.type
_entity_poly.pdbx_seq_one_letter_code
_entity_poly.pdbx_strand_id
1 'polypeptide(L)'
;MSDEQHNSMGPVMDATPEIQKLSEQPEVIFSAIDALYKKHQEHKVHRFTEENREKHIANWKVTKYAEEKVAYGTNYFLKVFIGDGLYLHIRVHRHPNQDKYDFYALHETIKHNVATCVFTEDDPLTYFNY
;
A
#
# COMPACT_ATOMS: atom_id res chain seq x y z
N MET A 1 -0.12 22.09 3.71
CA MET A 1 -1.18 21.99 4.73
C MET A 1 -2.25 21.09 4.14
N SER A 2 -2.03 19.77 4.14
CA SER A 2 -3.05 18.82 3.73
C SER A 2 -4.02 18.64 4.89
N ASP A 3 -5.31 18.81 4.62
CA ASP A 3 -6.40 18.79 5.60
C ASP A 3 -6.42 17.48 6.42
N GLU A 4 -5.78 17.50 7.59
CA GLU A 4 -5.99 16.51 8.65
C GLU A 4 -7.41 16.60 9.24
N GLN A 5 -8.19 17.63 8.89
CA GLN A 5 -9.54 17.88 9.41
C GLN A 5 -10.66 17.06 8.75
N HIS A 6 -10.41 16.37 7.63
CA HIS A 6 -11.38 15.47 7.00
C HIS A 6 -10.75 14.12 6.67
N ASN A 7 -10.08 13.53 7.65
CA ASN A 7 -9.59 12.16 7.52
C ASN A 7 -10.75 11.17 7.73
N SER A 8 -11.26 10.60 6.63
CA SER A 8 -12.25 9.50 6.67
C SER A 8 -11.61 8.14 6.95
N MET A 9 -10.27 8.08 7.08
CA MET A 9 -9.56 6.89 7.55
C MET A 9 -9.86 6.67 9.02
N GLY A 10 -10.35 5.47 9.33
CA GLY A 10 -10.50 4.98 10.69
C GLY A 10 -9.16 4.80 11.42
N PRO A 11 -9.19 4.30 12.66
CA PRO A 11 -7.98 4.08 13.44
C PRO A 11 -7.06 3.06 12.74
N VAL A 12 -5.74 3.29 12.84
CA VAL A 12 -4.73 2.32 12.40
C VAL A 12 -4.70 1.17 13.38
N MET A 13 -4.85 -0.04 12.88
CA MET A 13 -4.87 -1.30 13.63
C MET A 13 -3.77 -2.23 13.14
N ASP A 14 -3.35 -3.18 13.98
CA ASP A 14 -2.43 -4.24 13.58
C ASP A 14 -3.11 -5.20 12.61
N ALA A 15 -2.38 -5.67 11.61
CA ALA A 15 -2.92 -6.57 10.60
C ALA A 15 -3.50 -7.86 11.21
N THR A 16 -4.74 -8.18 10.83
CA THR A 16 -5.37 -9.45 11.18
C THR A 16 -5.04 -10.50 10.12
N PRO A 17 -5.13 -11.81 10.45
CA PRO A 17 -4.96 -12.88 9.47
C PRO A 17 -5.92 -12.79 8.28
N GLU A 18 -7.11 -12.19 8.48
CA GLU A 18 -8.08 -11.96 7.41
C GLU A 18 -7.54 -10.92 6.43
N ILE A 19 -7.12 -9.75 6.91
CA ILE A 19 -6.55 -8.69 6.06
C ILE A 19 -5.28 -9.16 5.34
N GLN A 20 -4.44 -9.95 6.01
CA GLN A 20 -3.27 -10.55 5.37
C GLN A 20 -3.68 -11.40 4.16
N LYS A 21 -4.58 -12.38 4.36
CA LYS A 21 -5.06 -13.27 3.28
C LYS A 21 -5.69 -12.51 2.12
N LEU A 22 -6.40 -11.42 2.42
CA LEU A 22 -7.02 -10.57 1.41
C LEU A 22 -5.99 -9.84 0.56
N SER A 23 -4.93 -9.33 1.18
CA SER A 23 -3.82 -8.68 0.48
C SER A 23 -2.95 -9.64 -0.32
N GLU A 24 -2.96 -10.92 0.04
CA GLU A 24 -2.17 -11.99 -0.60
C GLU A 24 -2.75 -12.42 -1.95
N GLN A 25 -3.89 -11.85 -2.36
CA GLN A 25 -4.45 -12.08 -3.70
C GLN A 25 -3.43 -11.67 -4.78
N PRO A 26 -3.11 -12.54 -5.75
CA PRO A 26 -2.12 -12.26 -6.78
C PRO A 26 -2.38 -10.96 -7.53
N GLU A 27 -3.66 -10.61 -7.75
CA GLU A 27 -4.07 -9.38 -8.41
C GLU A 27 -3.63 -8.13 -7.63
N VAL A 28 -3.73 -8.16 -6.30
CA VAL A 28 -3.33 -7.04 -5.42
C VAL A 28 -1.82 -6.93 -5.37
N ILE A 29 -1.12 -8.05 -5.10
CA ILE A 29 0.34 -8.06 -5.01
C ILE A 29 0.95 -7.59 -6.34
N PHE A 30 0.54 -8.20 -7.46
CA PHE A 30 1.13 -7.88 -8.76
C PHE A 30 0.84 -6.45 -9.17
N SER A 31 -0.36 -5.93 -8.93
CA SER A 31 -0.69 -4.53 -9.25
C SER A 31 0.11 -3.54 -8.41
N ALA A 32 0.27 -3.81 -7.10
CA ALA A 32 1.04 -2.94 -6.21
C ALA A 32 2.54 -2.93 -6.57
N ILE A 33 3.12 -4.10 -6.84
CA ILE A 33 4.51 -4.21 -7.24
C ILE A 33 4.72 -3.61 -8.63
N ASP A 34 3.82 -3.83 -9.59
CA ASP A 34 3.92 -3.22 -10.92
C ASP A 34 3.84 -1.68 -10.84
N ALA A 35 2.93 -1.14 -10.01
CA ALA A 35 2.84 0.29 -9.75
C ALA A 35 4.14 0.86 -9.15
N LEU A 36 4.75 0.14 -8.20
CA LEU A 36 6.05 0.51 -7.62
C LEU A 36 7.14 0.58 -8.70
N TYR A 37 7.23 -0.43 -9.56
CA TYR A 37 8.24 -0.49 -10.62
C TYR A 37 8.04 0.61 -11.67
N LYS A 38 6.80 0.85 -12.08
CA LYS A 38 6.46 1.94 -13.03
C LYS A 38 6.90 3.29 -12.47
N LYS A 39 6.60 3.57 -11.20
CA LYS A 39 7.05 4.79 -10.51
C LYS A 39 8.57 4.88 -10.41
N HIS A 40 9.26 3.77 -10.13
CA HIS A 40 10.73 3.78 -10.12
C HIS A 40 11.36 4.05 -11.49
N GLN A 41 10.79 3.51 -12.57
CA GLN A 41 11.25 3.81 -13.93
C GLN A 41 11.13 5.31 -14.26
N GLU A 42 10.05 5.96 -13.81
CA GLU A 42 9.83 7.39 -13.99
C GLU A 42 10.86 8.24 -13.23
N HIS A 43 11.25 7.83 -12.02
CA HIS A 43 12.11 8.61 -11.14
C HIS A 43 13.62 8.28 -11.21
N LYS A 44 14.05 7.15 -11.79
CA LYS A 44 15.48 6.71 -11.88
C LYS A 44 16.24 6.61 -10.54
N VAL A 45 15.59 6.75 -9.37
CA VAL A 45 16.31 6.93 -8.08
C VAL A 45 16.65 5.63 -7.34
N HIS A 46 16.09 4.47 -7.68
CA HIS A 46 16.41 3.23 -6.95
C HIS A 46 16.57 2.01 -7.88
N ARG A 47 17.58 1.18 -7.62
CA ARG A 47 17.91 -0.04 -8.37
C ARG A 47 16.91 -1.18 -8.10
N PHE A 48 15.66 -1.03 -8.55
CA PHE A 48 14.70 -2.13 -8.57
C PHE A 48 14.88 -2.95 -9.85
N THR A 49 15.49 -4.13 -9.75
CA THR A 49 15.65 -5.10 -10.85
C THR A 49 14.50 -6.12 -10.83
N GLU A 50 14.32 -6.91 -11.89
CA GLU A 50 13.32 -8.00 -11.89
C GLU A 50 13.57 -9.04 -10.79
N GLU A 51 14.83 -9.31 -10.43
CA GLU A 51 15.17 -10.20 -9.29
C GLU A 51 14.64 -9.68 -7.95
N ASN A 52 14.60 -8.36 -7.75
CA ASN A 52 14.00 -7.78 -6.55
C ASN A 52 12.47 -7.97 -6.53
N ARG A 53 11.83 -8.17 -7.69
CA ARG A 53 10.37 -8.28 -7.81
C ARG A 53 9.87 -9.55 -7.12
N GLU A 54 10.49 -10.68 -7.45
CA GLU A 54 10.16 -11.98 -6.85
C GLU A 54 10.43 -11.97 -5.35
N LYS A 55 11.52 -11.34 -4.93
CA LYS A 55 11.84 -11.17 -3.50
C LYS A 55 10.78 -10.34 -2.77
N HIS A 56 10.29 -9.25 -3.37
CA HIS A 56 9.25 -8.42 -2.77
C HIS A 56 7.91 -9.15 -2.66
N ILE A 57 7.55 -9.92 -3.68
CA ILE A 57 6.36 -10.79 -3.67
C ILE A 57 6.48 -11.85 -2.56
N ALA A 58 7.64 -12.51 -2.45
CA ALA A 58 7.86 -13.56 -1.45
C ALA A 58 7.86 -13.04 0.00
N ASN A 59 8.23 -11.77 0.22
CA ASN A 59 8.26 -11.15 1.55
C ASN A 59 6.97 -10.35 1.87
N TRP A 60 5.95 -10.43 1.02
CA TRP A 60 4.73 -9.65 1.14
C TRP A 60 4.00 -9.93 2.46
N LYS A 61 3.96 -8.93 3.35
CA LYS A 61 3.30 -9.04 4.65
C LYS A 61 2.66 -7.73 5.08
N VAL A 62 1.35 -7.72 5.27
CA VAL A 62 0.63 -6.61 5.90
C VAL A 62 0.98 -6.57 7.38
N THR A 63 1.36 -5.39 7.85
CA THR A 63 1.71 -5.14 9.26
C THR A 63 0.68 -4.30 9.96
N LYS A 64 0.14 -3.28 9.27
CA LYS A 64 -0.91 -2.41 9.78
C LYS A 64 -1.95 -2.16 8.71
N TYR A 65 -3.16 -1.85 9.14
CA TYR A 65 -4.23 -1.44 8.24
C TYR A 65 -5.13 -0.39 8.86
N ALA A 66 -5.87 0.32 8.02
CA ALA A 66 -6.96 1.19 8.42
C ALA A 66 -8.10 1.09 7.40
N GLU A 67 -9.31 1.41 7.84
CA GLU A 67 -10.52 1.28 7.02
C GLU A 67 -11.18 2.64 6.82
N GLU A 68 -11.69 2.89 5.61
CA GLU A 68 -12.55 4.02 5.29
C GLU A 68 -13.84 3.46 4.68
N LYS A 69 -14.97 3.71 5.36
CA LYS A 69 -16.29 3.32 4.84
C LYS A 69 -16.73 4.32 3.76
N VAL A 70 -17.04 3.81 2.56
CA VAL A 70 -17.53 4.63 1.44
C VAL A 70 -18.92 4.16 1.00
N ALA A 71 -19.61 4.98 0.20
CA ALA A 71 -20.99 4.71 -0.21
C ALA A 71 -21.17 3.33 -0.90
N TYR A 72 -20.14 2.86 -1.59
CA TYR A 72 -20.13 1.59 -2.30
C TYR A 72 -18.93 0.74 -1.88
N GLY A 73 -18.88 0.33 -0.61
CA GLY A 73 -17.86 -0.61 -0.12
C GLY A 73 -16.94 -0.02 0.96
N THR A 74 -15.73 -0.58 1.05
CA THR A 74 -14.73 -0.17 2.05
C THR A 74 -13.39 0.00 1.39
N ASN A 75 -12.72 1.12 1.62
CA ASN A 75 -11.32 1.28 1.29
C ASN A 75 -10.46 0.81 2.46
N TYR A 76 -9.47 0.00 2.14
CA TYR A 76 -8.45 -0.46 3.06
C TYR A 76 -7.14 0.24 2.73
N PHE A 77 -6.56 0.89 3.73
CA PHE A 77 -5.20 1.40 3.70
C PHE A 77 -4.33 0.35 4.34
N LEU A 78 -3.33 -0.17 3.64
CA LEU A 78 -2.48 -1.26 4.11
C LEU A 78 -1.04 -0.80 4.16
N LYS A 79 -0.34 -1.09 5.26
CA LYS A 79 1.10 -1.01 5.38
C LYS A 79 1.71 -2.38 5.17
N VAL A 80 2.41 -2.55 4.06
CA VAL A 80 2.92 -3.83 3.58
C VAL A 80 4.43 -3.85 3.65
N PHE A 81 5.00 -4.80 4.37
CA PHE A 81 6.41 -5.14 4.32
C PHE A 81 6.71 -5.94 3.05
N ILE A 82 7.80 -5.59 2.36
CA ILE A 82 8.24 -6.24 1.13
C ILE A 82 9.70 -6.74 1.21
N GLY A 83 10.25 -6.88 2.41
CA GLY A 83 11.64 -7.32 2.62
C GLY A 83 12.63 -6.16 2.80
N ASP A 84 13.82 -6.48 3.32
CA ASP A 84 14.95 -5.55 3.50
C ASP A 84 14.62 -4.25 4.28
N GLY A 85 13.67 -4.31 5.21
CA GLY A 85 13.21 -3.14 5.98
C GLY A 85 12.35 -2.16 5.17
N LEU A 86 11.94 -2.53 3.95
CA LEU A 86 11.14 -1.70 3.05
C LEU A 86 9.66 -1.99 3.22
N TYR A 87 8.88 -0.92 3.20
CA TYR A 87 7.43 -0.95 3.33
C TYR A 87 6.77 -0.18 2.20
N LEU A 88 5.56 -0.59 1.83
CA LEU A 88 4.66 0.11 0.91
C LEU A 88 3.39 0.48 1.67
N HIS A 89 2.83 1.63 1.35
CA HIS A 89 1.47 1.98 1.76
C HIS A 89 0.58 1.88 0.53
N ILE A 90 -0.42 0.99 0.56
CA ILE A 90 -1.32 0.75 -0.57
C ILE A 90 -2.77 0.98 -0.16
N ARG A 91 -3.59 1.36 -1.13
CA ARG A 91 -5.04 1.48 -0.98
C ARG A 91 -5.69 0.40 -1.80
N VAL A 92 -6.59 -0.34 -1.17
CA VAL A 92 -7.33 -1.45 -1.76
C VAL A 92 -8.81 -1.21 -1.55
N HIS A 93 -9.61 -1.34 -2.61
CA HIS A 93 -11.05 -1.18 -2.53
C HIS A 93 -11.74 -2.54 -2.48
N ARG A 94 -12.59 -2.73 -1.46
CA ARG A 94 -13.49 -3.89 -1.36
C ARG A 94 -14.87 -3.50 -1.88
N HIS A 95 -15.31 -4.19 -2.92
CA HIS A 95 -16.65 -3.98 -3.49
C HIS A 95 -17.75 -4.50 -2.55
N PRO A 96 -18.89 -3.80 -2.48
CA PRO A 96 -20.03 -4.29 -1.71
C PRO A 96 -20.56 -5.57 -2.35
N ASN A 97 -20.81 -6.58 -1.52
CA ASN A 97 -21.37 -7.89 -1.92
C ASN A 97 -20.46 -8.77 -2.80
N GLN A 98 -19.18 -8.45 -2.91
CA GLN A 98 -18.17 -9.33 -3.52
C GLN A 98 -17.00 -9.47 -2.56
N ASP A 99 -16.44 -10.67 -2.43
CA ASP A 99 -15.17 -10.86 -1.72
C ASP A 99 -13.98 -10.57 -2.64
N LYS A 100 -14.11 -9.48 -3.41
CA LYS A 100 -13.14 -9.03 -4.40
C LYS A 100 -12.52 -7.72 -3.93
N TYR A 101 -11.20 -7.67 -4.01
CA TYR A 101 -10.38 -6.56 -3.56
C TYR A 101 -9.58 -6.07 -4.75
N ASP A 102 -9.81 -4.83 -5.14
CA ASP A 102 -9.08 -4.23 -6.25
C ASP A 102 -8.04 -3.26 -5.70
N PHE A 103 -6.79 -3.42 -6.17
CA PHE A 103 -5.75 -2.44 -5.92
C PHE A 103 -6.20 -1.09 -6.51
N TYR A 104 -6.18 -0.05 -5.67
CA TYR A 104 -6.63 1.29 -6.06
C TYR A 104 -5.43 2.22 -6.31
N ALA A 105 -4.53 2.33 -5.33
CA ALA A 105 -3.40 3.26 -5.41
C ALA A 105 -2.21 2.83 -4.56
N LEU A 106 -1.03 3.31 -4.96
CA LEU A 106 0.21 3.23 -4.20
C LEU A 106 0.51 4.63 -3.64
N HIS A 107 0.74 4.73 -2.35
CA HIS A 107 1.05 6.00 -1.71
C HIS A 107 2.43 6.50 -2.14
N GLU A 108 2.46 7.73 -2.63
CA GLU A 108 3.68 8.46 -2.95
C GLU A 108 3.88 9.58 -1.93
N THR A 109 5.11 9.73 -1.44
CA THR A 109 5.51 10.82 -0.55
C THR A 109 6.83 11.43 -1.02
N ILE A 110 7.18 12.60 -0.49
CA ILE A 110 8.45 13.26 -0.77
C ILE A 110 9.37 13.08 0.43
N LYS A 111 10.47 12.35 0.25
CA LYS A 111 11.55 12.23 1.23
C LYS A 111 12.83 12.83 0.65
N HIS A 112 13.48 13.71 1.41
CA HIS A 112 14.72 14.37 0.98
C HIS A 112 14.63 15.04 -0.40
N ASN A 113 13.50 15.69 -0.71
CA ASN A 113 13.19 16.30 -2.01
C ASN A 113 13.11 15.32 -3.19
N VAL A 114 12.89 14.04 -2.92
CA VAL A 114 12.70 12.99 -3.92
C VAL A 114 11.37 12.29 -3.68
N ALA A 115 10.57 12.16 -4.75
CA ALA A 115 9.36 11.35 -4.73
C ALA A 115 9.71 9.86 -4.53
N THR A 116 9.07 9.22 -3.55
CA THR A 116 9.25 7.81 -3.23
C THR A 116 7.93 7.17 -2.83
N CYS A 117 7.79 5.90 -3.16
CA CYS A 117 6.67 5.06 -2.73
C CYS A 117 7.11 4.05 -1.64
N VAL A 118 8.34 4.21 -1.14
CA VAL A 118 8.97 3.29 -0.19
C VAL A 118 9.07 3.94 1.18
N PHE A 119 8.61 3.20 2.18
CA PHE A 119 8.50 3.57 3.57
C PHE A 119 9.35 2.64 4.44
N THR A 120 9.55 3.02 5.69
CA THR A 120 10.20 2.26 6.75
C THR A 120 9.15 1.79 7.76
N GLU A 121 9.57 0.97 8.72
CA GLU A 121 8.69 0.48 9.79
C GLU A 121 8.09 1.61 10.64
N ASP A 122 8.82 2.70 10.86
CA ASP A 122 8.41 3.82 11.69
C ASP A 122 7.48 4.81 10.99
N ASP A 123 7.44 4.81 9.65
CA ASP A 123 6.56 5.73 8.92
C ASP A 123 5.09 5.44 9.23
N PRO A 124 4.29 6.45 9.62
CA PRO A 124 2.89 6.24 9.94
C PRO A 124 2.09 5.91 8.67
N LEU A 125 1.16 4.96 8.80
CA LEU A 125 0.13 4.76 7.79
C LEU A 125 -0.84 5.95 7.87
N THR A 126 -0.95 6.70 6.79
CA THR A 126 -1.75 7.92 6.71
C THR A 126 -2.75 7.83 5.57
N TYR A 127 -3.73 8.71 5.57
CA TYR A 127 -4.71 8.81 4.50
C TYR A 127 -4.09 9.40 3.23
N PHE A 128 -4.45 8.84 2.08
CA PHE A 128 -4.11 9.35 0.75
C PHE A 128 -5.21 9.00 -0.25
N ASN A 129 -5.42 9.85 -1.26
CA ASN A 129 -6.53 9.71 -2.21
C ASN A 129 -6.12 9.77 -3.69
N TYR A 130 -4.83 9.91 -3.96
CA TYR A 130 -4.24 10.15 -5.29
C TYR A 130 -3.65 8.88 -5.91
#